data_AF-A0AA41V5S3-F1
#
_entry.id   AF-A0AA41V5S3-F1
#
_cell.length_a   1.000
_cell.length_b   1.000
_cell.length_c   1.000
_cell.angle_alpha   90.00
_cell.angle_beta   90.00
_cell.angle_gamma   90.00
#
_symmetry.space_group_name_H-M   'P 1'
#
loop_
_entity.id
_entity.type
_entity.pdbx_description
1 polymer ?
#
loop_
_entity_poly.entity_id
_entity_poly.type
_entity_poly.pdbx_seq_one_letter_code
_entity_poly.pdbx_strand_id
1 'polypeptide(L)'
;MASKIHLFKKAAIEAGTPENYYLNPSDNLMKIASEWRAIEYEYFLTLTIHTDGFGDLVCVRFGEKSIDIEVKEENKEKAARFEHGDGMKNFSFEMNPNFLNLKAELDPTIKITEGTSRLIISKLKK
;
A
#
# COMPACT_ATOMS: atom_id res chain seq x y z
N MET A 1 2.17 15.60 6.46
CA MET A 1 1.30 15.30 5.30
C MET A 1 2.02 15.25 3.94
N ALA A 2 3.02 16.10 3.64
CA ALA A 2 3.65 16.18 2.30
C ALA A 2 4.47 14.95 1.84
N SER A 3 4.91 14.06 2.75
CA SER A 3 5.87 12.99 2.43
C SER A 3 5.30 11.79 1.69
N LYS A 4 3.98 11.57 1.72
CA LYS A 4 3.32 10.44 1.03
C LYS A 4 2.79 10.80 -0.35
N ILE A 5 2.44 12.07 -0.57
CA ILE A 5 2.10 12.64 -1.88
C ILE A 5 3.29 12.55 -2.87
N HIS A 6 4.52 12.42 -2.35
CA HIS A 6 5.76 12.25 -3.11
C HIS A 6 6.11 10.81 -3.47
N LEU A 7 5.35 9.82 -3.00
CA LEU A 7 5.82 8.43 -2.98
C LEU A 7 6.23 7.89 -4.35
N PHE A 8 5.73 8.46 -5.45
CA PHE A 8 6.12 8.02 -6.80
C PHE A 8 6.11 9.08 -7.90
N LYS A 9 6.24 10.37 -7.58
CA LYS A 9 6.41 11.40 -8.62
C LYS A 9 7.84 11.54 -9.11
N LYS A 10 8.84 11.45 -8.22
CA LYS A 10 10.24 11.75 -8.59
C LYS A 10 10.80 10.78 -9.65
N ALA A 11 10.66 9.47 -9.45
CA ALA A 11 11.13 8.49 -10.42
C ALA A 11 10.30 8.47 -11.71
N ALA A 12 9.01 8.81 -11.66
CA ALA A 12 8.18 9.00 -12.84
C ALA A 12 8.55 10.27 -13.63
N ILE A 13 8.89 11.36 -12.92
CA ILE A 13 9.49 12.57 -13.50
C ILE A 13 10.82 12.22 -14.19
N GLU A 14 11.71 11.45 -13.54
CA GLU A 14 12.97 10.98 -14.12
C GLU A 14 12.74 10.06 -15.34
N ALA A 15 11.64 9.31 -15.36
CA ALA A 15 11.21 8.52 -16.50
C ALA A 15 10.42 9.31 -17.57
N GLY A 16 10.33 10.65 -17.45
CA GLY A 16 9.66 11.53 -18.42
C GLY A 16 8.14 11.48 -18.40
N THR A 17 7.53 10.88 -17.37
CA THR A 17 6.09 10.65 -17.25
C THR A 17 5.59 11.10 -15.86
N PRO A 18 5.68 12.40 -15.55
CA PRO A 18 5.43 12.96 -14.22
C PRO A 18 3.98 12.79 -13.71
N GLU A 19 3.07 12.41 -14.59
CA GLU A 19 1.66 12.16 -14.27
C GLU A 19 1.40 10.72 -13.79
N ASN A 20 2.38 9.82 -13.95
CA ASN A 20 2.24 8.42 -13.61
C ASN A 20 2.87 8.10 -12.25
N TYR A 21 2.17 7.34 -11.41
CA TYR A 21 2.69 6.87 -10.12
C TYR A 21 3.07 5.39 -10.23
N TYR A 22 3.94 4.85 -9.37
CA TYR A 22 4.16 3.40 -9.30
C TYR A 22 3.04 2.73 -8.51
N LEU A 23 2.67 3.31 -7.36
CA LEU A 23 1.51 2.91 -6.55
C LEU A 23 0.57 4.09 -6.37
N ASN A 24 -0.72 3.85 -6.58
CA ASN A 24 -1.80 4.80 -6.37
C ASN A 24 -2.71 4.30 -5.24
N PRO A 25 -2.60 4.84 -4.01
CA PRO A 25 -3.42 4.42 -2.87
C PRO A 25 -4.85 4.96 -2.99
N SER A 26 -5.84 4.18 -2.53
CA SER A 26 -7.24 4.65 -2.45
C SER A 26 -7.41 5.80 -1.46
N ASP A 27 -8.47 6.61 -1.62
CA ASP A 27 -8.74 7.74 -0.73
C ASP A 27 -8.86 7.33 0.75
N ASN A 28 -9.49 6.18 1.00
CA ASN A 28 -9.62 5.62 2.33
C ASN A 28 -8.25 5.25 2.92
N LEU A 29 -7.37 4.66 2.11
CA LEU A 29 -6.02 4.32 2.52
C LEU A 29 -5.17 5.57 2.81
N MET A 30 -5.43 6.68 2.12
CA MET A 30 -4.79 7.96 2.38
C MET A 30 -5.21 8.60 3.71
N LYS A 31 -6.41 8.31 4.23
CA LYS A 31 -6.84 8.78 5.56
C LYS A 31 -6.07 8.10 6.69
N ILE A 32 -5.74 6.83 6.51
CA ILE A 32 -4.96 6.03 7.47
C ILE A 32 -3.48 5.95 7.08
N ALA A 33 -2.95 7.04 6.52
CA ALA A 33 -1.63 7.03 5.94
C ALA A 33 -0.59 6.47 6.91
N SER A 34 -0.62 6.82 8.21
CA SER A 34 0.31 6.35 9.25
C SER A 34 0.48 4.82 9.31
N GLU A 35 -0.53 4.06 8.89
CA GLU A 35 -0.59 2.60 9.00
C GLU A 35 0.07 1.88 7.82
N TRP A 36 0.68 2.62 6.89
CA TRP A 36 1.45 2.03 5.81
C TRP A 36 2.60 2.91 5.35
N ARG A 37 3.59 2.28 4.71
CA ARG A 37 4.78 2.93 4.19
C ARG A 37 5.28 2.22 2.96
N ALA A 38 5.56 2.97 1.90
CA ALA A 38 6.33 2.48 0.77
C ALA A 38 7.76 3.06 0.79
N ILE A 39 8.74 2.25 0.37
CA ILE A 39 10.14 2.65 0.22
C ILE A 39 10.61 2.14 -1.14
N GLU A 40 11.29 3.00 -1.89
CA GLU A 40 11.87 2.68 -3.18
C GLU A 40 13.34 2.26 -3.05
N TYR A 41 13.68 1.14 -3.68
CA TYR A 41 15.06 0.68 -3.92
C TYR A 41 15.34 0.64 -5.42
N GLU A 42 16.59 0.42 -5.82
CA GLU A 42 17.01 0.42 -7.23
C GLU A 42 16.14 -0.52 -8.10
N TYR A 43 15.93 -1.75 -7.64
CA TYR A 43 15.26 -2.81 -8.41
C TYR A 43 13.84 -3.17 -7.95
N PHE A 44 13.43 -2.73 -6.76
CA PHE A 44 12.14 -3.09 -6.17
C PHE A 44 11.60 -1.98 -5.27
N LEU A 45 10.33 -2.11 -4.90
CA LEU A 45 9.67 -1.33 -3.86
C LEU A 45 9.38 -2.25 -2.69
N THR A 46 9.50 -1.73 -1.46
CA THR A 46 8.92 -2.40 -0.30
C THR A 46 7.69 -1.64 0.16
N LEU A 47 6.56 -2.32 0.25
CA LEU A 47 5.33 -1.81 0.84
C LEU A 47 5.11 -2.49 2.20
N THR A 48 5.16 -1.72 3.28
CA THR A 48 4.86 -2.18 4.64
C THR A 48 3.47 -1.69 5.04
N ILE A 49 2.64 -2.58 5.56
CA ILE A 49 1.27 -2.34 6.00
C ILE A 49 1.17 -2.82 7.45
N HIS A 50 0.80 -1.93 8.37
CA HIS A 50 0.50 -2.23 9.76
C HIS A 50 -0.99 -2.56 9.86
N THR A 51 -1.34 -3.86 9.76
CA THR A 51 -2.72 -4.33 9.67
C THR A 51 -3.54 -3.99 10.90
N ASP A 52 -2.91 -3.84 12.06
CA ASP A 52 -3.58 -3.47 13.31
C ASP A 52 -4.27 -2.10 13.23
N GLY A 53 -3.78 -1.21 12.36
CA GLY A 53 -4.37 0.11 12.14
C GLY A 53 -5.67 0.08 11.34
N PHE A 54 -5.99 -1.03 10.67
CA PHE A 54 -7.13 -1.15 9.75
C PHE A 54 -8.34 -1.81 10.41
N GLY A 55 -8.12 -2.82 11.26
CA GLY A 55 -9.18 -3.60 11.91
C GLY A 55 -8.61 -4.70 12.79
N ASP A 56 -9.47 -5.59 13.26
CA ASP A 56 -9.07 -6.70 14.15
C ASP A 56 -8.77 -7.98 13.36
N LEU A 57 -9.38 -8.13 12.19
CA LEU A 57 -9.03 -9.16 11.21
C LEU A 57 -8.90 -8.56 9.82
N VAL A 58 -7.69 -8.60 9.27
CA VAL A 58 -7.35 -7.97 7.99
C VAL A 58 -6.67 -8.99 7.08
N CYS A 59 -7.05 -9.00 5.81
CA CYS A 59 -6.44 -9.83 4.78
C CYS A 59 -5.90 -8.95 3.65
N VAL A 60 -4.64 -9.16 3.29
CA VAL A 60 -4.04 -8.56 2.10
C VAL A 60 -4.17 -9.54 0.94
N ARG A 61 -4.83 -9.12 -0.13
CA ARG A 61 -5.03 -9.89 -1.36
C ARG A 61 -4.27 -9.25 -2.51
N PHE A 62 -3.71 -10.09 -3.37
CA PHE A 62 -2.98 -9.66 -4.56
C PHE A 62 -3.89 -9.85 -5.78
N GLY A 63 -4.34 -8.75 -6.36
CA GLY A 63 -4.97 -8.73 -7.67
C GLY A 63 -3.91 -8.62 -8.78
N GLU A 64 -4.35 -8.70 -10.04
CA GLU A 64 -3.44 -8.56 -11.19
C GLU A 64 -2.76 -7.19 -11.24
N LYS A 65 -3.45 -6.12 -10.82
CA LYS A 65 -2.94 -4.74 -10.82
C LYS A 65 -3.22 -4.00 -9.53
N SER A 66 -3.63 -4.71 -8.50
CA SER A 66 -4.00 -4.14 -7.22
C SER A 66 -3.45 -4.95 -6.06
N ILE A 67 -3.20 -4.25 -4.96
CA ILE A 67 -3.03 -4.87 -3.65
C ILE A 67 -4.22 -4.41 -2.83
N ASP A 68 -5.13 -5.33 -2.55
CA ASP A 68 -6.39 -5.04 -1.87
C ASP A 68 -6.27 -5.45 -0.40
N ILE A 69 -6.73 -4.59 0.50
CA ILE A 69 -6.72 -4.82 1.94
C ILE A 69 -8.18 -4.91 2.39
N GLU A 70 -8.59 -6.13 2.73
CA GLU A 70 -9.94 -6.45 3.16
C GLU A 70 -9.98 -6.53 4.69
N VAL A 71 -10.82 -5.71 5.31
CA VAL A 71 -11.11 -5.79 6.75
C VAL A 71 -12.31 -6.72 6.92
N LYS A 72 -12.07 -7.90 7.50
CA LYS A 72 -13.09 -8.91 7.77
C LYS A 72 -13.83 -8.65 9.07
N GLU A 73 -13.12 -8.13 10.06
CA GLU A 73 -13.68 -7.73 11.35
C GLU A 73 -13.29 -6.29 11.63
N GLU A 74 -14.31 -5.44 11.61
CA GLU A 74 -14.15 -4.01 11.79
C GLU A 74 -14.03 -3.64 13.26
N ASN A 75 -13.07 -2.77 13.55
CA ASN A 75 -12.94 -2.14 14.86
C ASN A 75 -13.51 -0.72 14.81
N LYS A 76 -14.67 -0.50 15.45
CA LYS A 76 -15.39 0.79 15.43
C LYS A 76 -14.61 1.92 16.12
N GLU A 77 -13.82 1.63 17.13
CA GLU A 77 -12.98 2.64 17.80
C GLU A 77 -11.87 3.12 16.86
N LYS A 78 -11.24 2.20 16.13
CA LYS A 78 -10.25 2.55 15.09
C LYS A 78 -10.90 3.30 13.94
N ALA A 79 -12.08 2.88 13.47
CA ALA A 79 -12.81 3.59 12.41
C ALA A 79 -13.09 5.06 12.79
N ALA A 80 -13.51 5.30 14.03
CA ALA A 80 -13.73 6.65 14.55
C ALA A 80 -12.44 7.48 14.63
N ARG A 81 -11.31 6.87 15.01
CA ARG A 81 -9.99 7.53 15.07
C ARG A 81 -9.56 8.15 13.74
N PHE A 82 -9.98 7.58 12.62
CA PHE A 82 -9.60 8.00 11.27
C PHE A 82 -10.77 8.60 10.48
N GLU A 83 -11.84 9.03 11.16
CA GLU A 83 -13.02 9.67 10.56
C GLU A 83 -13.71 8.82 9.48
N HIS A 84 -13.65 7.49 9.61
CA HIS A 84 -14.36 6.56 8.74
C HIS A 84 -15.81 6.38 9.20
N GLY A 85 -16.68 7.35 8.89
CA GLY A 85 -18.11 7.31 9.23
C GLY A 85 -18.89 6.14 8.62
N ASP A 86 -18.46 5.65 7.45
CA ASP A 86 -19.05 4.52 6.72
C ASP A 86 -18.30 3.19 6.96
N GLY A 87 -17.28 3.23 7.83
CA GLY A 87 -16.47 2.10 8.25
C GLY A 87 -15.15 1.90 7.50
N MET A 88 -14.29 1.04 8.08
CA MET A 88 -12.94 0.70 7.62
C MET A 88 -12.98 -0.29 6.44
N LYS A 89 -13.37 0.19 5.25
CA LYS A 89 -13.51 -0.65 4.05
C LYS A 89 -12.82 -0.04 2.83
N ASN A 90 -12.58 -0.85 1.81
CA ASN A 90 -12.11 -0.44 0.48
C ASN A 90 -10.71 0.22 0.48
N PHE A 91 -9.76 -0.47 1.10
CA PHE A 91 -8.35 -0.08 1.07
C PHE A 91 -7.66 -0.81 -0.08
N SER A 92 -7.03 -0.07 -0.98
CA SER A 92 -6.29 -0.68 -2.08
C SER A 92 -5.13 0.19 -2.54
N PHE A 93 -4.11 -0.46 -3.10
CA PHE A 93 -3.08 0.18 -3.91
C PHE A 93 -3.25 -0.30 -5.34
N GLU A 94 -3.46 0.61 -6.28
CA GLU A 94 -3.34 0.31 -7.70
C GLU A 94 -1.87 0.38 -8.10
N MET A 95 -1.39 -0.68 -8.76
CA MET A 95 -0.02 -0.81 -9.25
C MET A 95 0.05 -0.39 -10.71
N ASN A 96 1.03 0.44 -11.05
CA ASN A 96 1.21 0.88 -12.42
C ASN A 96 2.06 -0.12 -13.23
N PRO A 97 1.47 -0.80 -14.23
CA PRO A 97 2.18 -1.80 -15.01
C PRO A 97 3.28 -1.20 -15.90
N ASN A 98 3.32 0.10 -16.11
CA ASN A 98 4.38 0.75 -16.90
C ASN A 98 5.73 0.80 -16.15
N PHE A 99 5.72 0.58 -14.83
CA PHE A 99 6.92 0.64 -14.01
C PHE A 99 7.14 -0.58 -13.13
N LEU A 100 6.07 -1.28 -12.78
CA LEU A 100 6.11 -2.41 -11.86
C LEU A 100 5.85 -3.72 -12.58
N ASN A 101 6.67 -4.70 -12.23
CA ASN A 101 6.29 -6.08 -12.42
C ASN A 101 5.21 -6.39 -11.40
N LEU A 102 4.02 -6.74 -11.88
CA LEU A 102 2.80 -6.93 -11.09
C LEU A 102 2.88 -8.12 -10.12
N LYS A 103 4.03 -8.79 -10.06
CA LYS A 103 4.36 -9.78 -9.04
C LYS A 103 4.82 -9.08 -7.76
N ALA A 104 3.95 -9.13 -6.75
CA ALA A 104 4.29 -8.80 -5.37
C ALA A 104 4.55 -10.10 -4.59
N GLU A 105 5.63 -10.13 -3.84
CA GLU A 105 6.02 -11.25 -3.00
C GLU A 105 6.00 -10.82 -1.52
N LEU A 106 5.62 -11.73 -0.63
CA LEU A 106 5.74 -11.50 0.80
C LEU A 106 7.21 -11.55 1.21
N ASP A 107 7.66 -10.59 2.02
CA ASP A 107 8.98 -10.63 2.61
C ASP A 107 9.06 -11.80 3.61
N PRO A 108 9.85 -12.86 3.33
CA PRO A 108 9.88 -14.06 4.18
C PRO A 108 10.56 -13.81 5.53
N THR A 109 11.21 -12.65 5.72
CA THR A 109 11.90 -12.29 6.96
C THR A 109 10.97 -11.71 8.02
N ILE A 110 9.76 -11.29 7.64
CA ILE A 110 8.75 -10.79 8.59
C ILE A 110 7.86 -11.94 9.04
N LYS A 111 7.82 -12.17 10.36
CA LYS A 111 6.79 -13.00 10.95
C LYS A 111 5.46 -12.25 10.91
N ILE A 112 4.50 -12.78 10.15
CA ILE A 112 3.13 -12.23 9.99
C ILE A 112 2.41 -12.06 11.35
N THR A 113 2.93 -12.68 12.42
CA THR A 113 2.38 -12.65 13.79
C THR A 113 2.41 -11.28 14.49
N GLU A 114 3.00 -10.23 13.92
CA GLU A 114 3.15 -8.91 14.57
C GLU A 114 2.25 -7.81 13.99
N GLY A 115 1.11 -8.16 13.38
CA GLY A 115 0.19 -7.14 12.86
C GLY A 115 0.81 -6.28 11.75
N THR A 116 1.85 -6.79 11.09
CA THR A 116 2.60 -6.10 10.03
C THR A 116 2.83 -7.06 8.86
N SER A 117 2.48 -6.59 7.66
CA SER A 117 2.74 -7.27 6.40
C SER A 117 3.73 -6.43 5.59
N ARG A 118 4.79 -7.05 5.07
CA ARG A 118 5.71 -6.39 4.13
C ARG A 118 5.73 -7.12 2.81
N LEU A 119 5.57 -6.35 1.75
CA LEU A 119 5.52 -6.80 0.37
C LEU A 119 6.72 -6.24 -0.38
N ILE A 120 7.30 -7.07 -1.24
CA ILE A 120 8.35 -6.70 -2.18
C ILE A 120 7.72 -6.69 -3.57
N ILE A 121 7.74 -5.54 -4.25
CA ILE A 121 7.16 -5.36 -5.57
C ILE A 121 8.29 -5.02 -6.54
N SER A 122 8.54 -5.89 -7.51
CA SER A 122 9.67 -5.70 -8.42
C SER A 122 9.39 -4.60 -9.44
N LYS A 123 10.41 -3.81 -9.81
CA LYS A 123 10.32 -2.89 -10.95
C LYS A 123 10.48 -3.64 -12.26
N LEU A 124 9.94 -3.10 -13.35
CA LEU A 124 10.30 -3.55 -14.69
C LEU A 124 11.79 -3.28 -14.93
N LYS A 125 12.53 -4.29 -15.38
CA LYS A 125 13.89 -4.10 -15.88
C LYS A 125 13.81 -3.18 -17.11
N LYS A 126 14.48 -2.03 -17.05
CA LYS A 126 14.77 -1.24 -18.24
C LYS A 126 15.86 -1.91 -19.06
#